data_AF-A0A518LGT8-F1
#
_entry.id   AF-A0A518LGT8-F1
#
_cell.length_a   1.000
_cell.length_b   1.000
_cell.length_c   1.000
_cell.angle_alpha   90.00
_cell.angle_beta   90.00
_cell.angle_gamma   90.00
#
_symmetry.space_group_name_H-M   'P 1'
#
loop_
_entity.id
_entity.type
_entity.pdbx_description
1 polymer ?
#
loop_
_entity_poly.entity_id
_entity_poly.type
_entity_poly.pdbx_seq_one_letter_code
_entity_poly.pdbx_strand_id
1 'polypeptide(L)'
;MWWKALVVMGMLAGGGVSLGTVFSVRARRARYRSAIQAWRAAPPDRRAEALEPFATGPDRAAAWFLLGAERLRTGDMADAAKKFGMAHHSDWELESAALLTFTCLKSRDEDGEAFLRHLSTTWTEMRRPALGAREAEQLVLDSLAEDGDESARLSMLGLVAWRVGPPGAREALSRIAAGDAVAAHWAADFIAT
;
A
#
# COMPACT_ATOMS: atom_id res chain seq x y z
N MET A 1 -7.28 -27.06 -47.41
CA MET A 1 -7.28 -25.58 -47.35
C MET A 1 -8.28 -25.02 -46.31
N TRP A 2 -8.51 -25.68 -45.16
CA TRP A 2 -9.57 -25.27 -44.21
C TRP A 2 -9.07 -24.81 -42.81
N TRP A 3 -7.77 -24.90 -42.52
CA TRP A 3 -7.24 -24.53 -41.21
C TRP A 3 -6.94 -23.03 -41.04
N LYS A 4 -6.77 -22.27 -42.13
CA LYS A 4 -6.48 -20.83 -42.08
C LYS A 4 -7.69 -19.97 -41.69
N ALA A 5 -8.92 -20.48 -41.86
CA ALA A 5 -10.15 -19.76 -41.46
C ALA A 5 -10.40 -19.81 -39.93
N LEU A 6 -9.82 -20.77 -39.21
CA LEU A 6 -9.97 -20.90 -37.75
C LEU A 6 -9.06 -19.94 -36.96
N VAL A 7 -7.97 -19.46 -37.57
CA VAL A 7 -7.03 -18.54 -36.89
C VAL A 7 -7.55 -17.10 -36.86
N VAL A 8 -8.39 -16.70 -37.82
CA VAL A 8 -8.93 -15.32 -37.89
C VAL A 8 -10.12 -15.11 -36.94
N MET A 9 -10.89 -16.16 -36.62
CA MET A 9 -11.97 -16.08 -35.61
C MET A 9 -11.46 -16.08 -34.16
N GLY A 10 -10.23 -16.52 -33.90
CA GLY A 10 -9.62 -16.49 -32.57
C GLY A 10 -9.09 -15.11 -32.13
N MET A 11 -8.88 -14.18 -33.07
CA MET A 11 -8.30 -12.85 -32.77
C MET A 11 -9.32 -11.76 -32.41
N LEU A 12 -10.62 -12.01 -32.56
CA LEU A 12 -11.68 -11.06 -32.16
C LEU A 12 -12.18 -11.23 -30.72
N ALA A 13 -11.64 -12.21 -29.98
CA ALA A 13 -11.95 -12.42 -28.56
C ALA A 13 -10.98 -11.71 -27.59
N GLY A 14 -9.97 -11.01 -28.11
CA GLY A 14 -8.87 -10.46 -27.30
C GLY A 14 -9.00 -9.00 -26.84
N GLY A 15 -10.02 -8.25 -27.26
CA GLY A 15 -10.06 -6.79 -27.09
C GLY A 15 -11.22 -6.22 -26.27
N GLY A 16 -12.08 -7.06 -25.71
CA GLY A 16 -13.26 -6.60 -24.98
C GLY A 16 -12.98 -6.39 -23.50
N VAL A 17 -12.34 -5.28 -23.11
CA VAL A 17 -12.55 -4.78 -21.74
C VAL A 17 -14.04 -4.46 -21.66
N SER A 18 -14.80 -5.36 -21.04
CA SER A 18 -16.25 -5.20 -20.93
C SER A 18 -16.54 -3.83 -20.32
N LEU A 19 -17.53 -3.10 -20.85
CA LEU A 19 -17.95 -1.81 -20.30
C LEU A 19 -18.17 -1.89 -18.77
N GLY A 20 -18.62 -3.05 -18.26
CA GLY A 20 -18.76 -3.32 -16.83
C GLY A 20 -17.46 -3.20 -16.01
N THR A 21 -16.31 -3.59 -16.57
CA THR A 21 -14.99 -3.43 -15.93
C THR A 21 -14.58 -1.95 -15.85
N VAL A 22 -14.89 -1.15 -16.87
CA VAL A 22 -14.60 0.29 -16.85
C VAL A 22 -15.47 1.02 -15.82
N PHE A 23 -16.75 0.68 -15.74
CA PHE A 23 -17.66 1.24 -14.73
C PHE A 23 -17.28 0.82 -13.31
N SER A 24 -16.84 -0.43 -13.09
CA SER A 24 -16.42 -0.90 -11.77
C SER A 24 -15.15 -0.20 -11.28
N VAL A 25 -14.16 0.02 -12.15
CA VAL A 25 -12.93 0.77 -11.82
C VAL A 25 -13.25 2.23 -11.48
N ARG A 26 -14.08 2.91 -12.29
CA ARG A 26 -14.49 4.30 -12.01
C ARG A 26 -15.28 4.43 -10.71
N ALA A 27 -16.22 3.51 -10.48
CA ALA A 27 -16.98 3.48 -9.23
C ALA A 27 -16.05 3.27 -8.04
N ARG A 28 -15.03 2.40 -8.15
CA ARG A 28 -14.06 2.16 -7.07
C ARG A 28 -13.18 3.38 -6.78
N ARG A 29 -12.68 4.10 -7.80
CA ARG A 29 -11.96 5.37 -7.59
C ARG A 29 -12.82 6.41 -6.84
N ALA A 30 -14.10 6.50 -7.20
CA ALA A 30 -15.02 7.43 -6.53
C ALA A 30 -15.21 7.07 -5.05
N ARG A 31 -15.13 5.78 -4.71
CA ARG A 31 -15.26 5.29 -3.33
C ARG A 31 -14.09 5.63 -2.42
N TYR A 32 -12.93 6.07 -2.90
CA TYR A 32 -11.80 6.42 -2.00
C TYR A 32 -11.60 7.92 -1.87
N ARG A 33 -12.23 8.68 -2.77
CA ARG A 33 -11.94 10.10 -2.93
C ARG A 33 -12.30 10.89 -1.67
N SER A 34 -13.41 10.58 -1.02
CA SER A 34 -13.90 11.38 0.10
C SER A 34 -12.99 11.22 1.32
N ALA A 35 -12.61 9.98 1.64
CA ALA A 35 -11.66 9.70 2.73
C ALA A 35 -10.27 10.30 2.45
N ILE A 36 -9.76 10.17 1.21
CA ILE A 36 -8.47 10.76 0.81
C ILE A 36 -8.51 12.29 0.89
N GLN A 37 -9.61 12.92 0.46
CA GLN A 37 -9.77 14.37 0.55
C GLN A 37 -9.84 14.84 2.01
N ALA A 38 -10.60 14.15 2.86
CA ALA A 38 -10.67 14.45 4.28
C ALA A 38 -9.28 14.33 4.95
N TRP A 39 -8.53 13.28 4.63
CA TRP A 39 -7.16 13.08 5.10
C TRP A 39 -6.22 14.22 4.70
N ARG A 40 -6.25 14.62 3.43
CA ARG A 40 -5.37 15.68 2.91
C ARG A 40 -5.74 17.07 3.43
N ALA A 41 -7.03 17.32 3.68
CA ALA A 41 -7.52 18.59 4.20
C ALA A 41 -7.29 18.74 5.71
N ALA A 42 -7.22 17.64 6.44
CA ALA A 42 -7.04 17.66 7.89
C ALA A 42 -5.57 17.91 8.27
N PRO A 43 -5.30 18.77 9.28
CA PRO A 43 -3.97 18.85 9.87
C PRO A 43 -3.60 17.52 10.54
N PRO A 44 -2.31 17.18 10.65
CA PRO A 44 -1.87 15.86 11.12
C PRO A 44 -2.54 15.38 12.40
N ASP A 45 -2.68 16.24 13.41
CA ASP A 45 -3.29 15.97 14.72
C ASP A 45 -4.82 15.72 14.67
N ARG A 46 -5.48 16.04 13.56
CA ARG A 46 -6.93 15.87 13.36
C ARG A 46 -7.27 14.81 12.33
N ARG A 47 -6.28 14.19 11.67
CA ARG A 47 -6.51 13.21 10.60
C ARG A 47 -7.35 12.02 11.04
N ALA A 48 -7.15 11.54 12.27
CA ALA A 48 -7.92 10.41 12.80
C ALA A 48 -9.41 10.76 12.93
N GLU A 49 -9.73 11.89 13.57
CA GLU A 49 -11.10 12.40 13.74
C GLU A 49 -11.77 12.66 12.38
N ALA A 50 -11.05 13.24 11.43
CA ALA A 50 -11.55 13.51 10.08
C ALA A 50 -11.92 12.22 9.30
N LEU A 51 -11.32 11.08 9.65
CA LEU A 51 -11.56 9.81 8.99
C LEU A 51 -12.67 8.95 9.61
N GLU A 52 -13.08 9.23 10.86
CA GLU A 52 -14.11 8.45 11.56
C GLU A 52 -15.42 8.29 10.79
N PRO A 53 -15.98 9.36 10.15
CA PRO A 53 -17.24 9.24 9.42
C PRO A 53 -17.19 8.27 8.22
N PHE A 54 -16.00 8.04 7.67
CA PHE A 54 -15.80 7.22 6.48
C PHE A 54 -15.62 5.73 6.82
N ALA A 55 -15.37 5.40 8.08
CA ALA A 55 -15.00 4.06 8.54
C ALA A 55 -16.13 3.01 8.44
N THR A 56 -17.37 3.45 8.22
CA THR A 56 -18.57 2.61 8.04
C THR A 56 -19.20 2.72 6.65
N GLY A 57 -18.66 3.60 5.80
CA GLY A 57 -19.23 3.96 4.49
C GLY A 57 -18.58 3.24 3.30
N PRO A 58 -18.88 3.70 2.06
CA PRO A 58 -18.25 3.16 0.85
C PRO A 58 -16.73 3.41 0.80
N ASP A 59 -16.24 4.46 1.47
CA ASP A 59 -14.81 4.81 1.59
C ASP A 59 -14.06 4.10 2.73
N ARG A 60 -14.71 3.15 3.42
CA ARG A 60 -14.15 2.52 4.63
C ARG A 60 -12.79 1.86 4.42
N ALA A 61 -12.52 1.28 3.25
CA ALA A 61 -11.23 0.62 3.01
C ALA A 61 -10.07 1.63 3.05
N ALA A 62 -10.21 2.75 2.33
CA ALA A 62 -9.24 3.83 2.36
C ALA A 62 -9.15 4.49 3.74
N ALA A 63 -10.29 4.74 4.40
CA ALA A 63 -10.31 5.33 5.74
C ALA A 63 -9.56 4.45 6.75
N TRP A 64 -9.80 3.13 6.75
CA TRP A 64 -9.10 2.20 7.62
C TRP A 64 -7.60 2.11 7.29
N PHE A 65 -7.22 2.15 6.01
CA PHE A 65 -5.81 2.14 5.62
C PHE A 65 -5.09 3.38 6.18
N LEU A 66 -5.66 4.56 5.97
CA LEU A 66 -5.07 5.83 6.40
C LEU A 66 -5.02 5.96 7.93
N LEU A 67 -6.04 5.47 8.63
CA LEU A 67 -6.00 5.34 10.10
C LEU A 67 -4.89 4.39 10.57
N GLY A 68 -4.68 3.27 9.88
CA GLY A 68 -3.57 2.36 10.17
C GLY A 68 -2.21 3.02 10.00
N ALA A 69 -2.04 3.79 8.92
CA ALA A 69 -0.82 4.56 8.68
C ALA A 69 -0.56 5.58 9.78
N GLU A 70 -1.59 6.30 10.24
CA GLU A 70 -1.47 7.26 11.34
C GLU A 70 -1.06 6.59 12.65
N ARG A 71 -1.68 5.45 12.99
CA ARG A 71 -1.33 4.69 14.22
C ARG A 71 0.09 4.17 14.18
N LEU A 72 0.52 3.69 13.02
CA LEU A 72 1.88 3.19 12.83
C LEU A 72 2.92 4.31 13.01
N ARG A 73 2.65 5.52 12.51
CA ARG A 73 3.50 6.70 12.75
C ARG A 73 3.60 7.09 14.22
N THR A 74 2.54 6.88 14.99
CA THR A 74 2.56 7.11 16.44
C THR A 74 3.16 5.94 17.24
N GLY A 75 3.62 4.87 16.57
CA GLY A 75 4.20 3.69 17.19
C GLY A 75 3.19 2.67 17.74
N ASP A 76 1.88 2.88 17.54
CA ASP A 76 0.83 1.94 17.99
C ASP A 76 0.65 0.81 16.97
N MET A 77 1.59 -0.16 17.01
CA MET A 77 1.63 -1.30 16.11
C MET A 77 0.36 -2.16 16.18
N ALA A 78 -0.20 -2.31 17.39
CA ALA A 78 -1.36 -3.17 17.61
C ALA A 78 -2.63 -2.56 17.01
N ASP A 79 -2.90 -1.27 17.24
CA ASP A 79 -4.05 -0.62 16.60
C ASP A 79 -3.80 -0.51 15.09
N ALA A 80 -2.58 -0.18 14.64
CA ALA A 80 -2.24 -0.16 13.22
C ALA A 80 -2.57 -1.48 12.52
N ALA A 81 -2.15 -2.62 13.09
CA ALA A 81 -2.47 -3.96 12.56
C ALA A 81 -3.98 -4.16 12.41
N LYS A 82 -4.76 -3.78 13.44
CA LYS A 82 -6.22 -3.89 13.41
C LYS A 82 -6.81 -3.06 12.27
N LYS A 83 -6.39 -1.80 12.11
CA LYS A 83 -6.90 -0.91 11.06
C LYS A 83 -6.56 -1.43 9.66
N PHE A 84 -5.32 -1.86 9.42
CA PHE A 84 -4.94 -2.45 8.14
C PHE A 84 -5.72 -3.74 7.83
N GLY A 85 -5.98 -4.57 8.83
CA GLY A 85 -6.81 -5.77 8.66
C GLY A 85 -8.24 -5.43 8.26
N MET A 86 -8.82 -4.38 8.86
CA MET A 86 -10.14 -3.86 8.48
C MET A 86 -10.14 -3.26 7.06
N ALA A 87 -9.06 -2.61 6.64
CA ALA A 87 -8.90 -2.09 5.28
C ALA A 87 -8.90 -3.24 4.25
N HIS A 88 -8.07 -4.27 4.47
CA HIS A 88 -7.99 -5.43 3.60
C HIS A 88 -9.30 -6.23 3.54
N HIS A 89 -10.00 -6.40 4.67
CA HIS A 89 -11.32 -7.04 4.67
C HIS A 89 -12.39 -6.20 3.95
N SER A 90 -12.24 -4.88 3.94
CA SER A 90 -13.14 -3.99 3.22
C SER A 90 -12.87 -3.97 1.72
N ASP A 91 -11.61 -4.05 1.32
CA ASP A 91 -11.17 -4.25 -0.06
C ASP A 91 -9.90 -5.11 -0.10
N TRP A 92 -10.05 -6.35 -0.56
CA TRP A 92 -8.96 -7.32 -0.66
C TRP A 92 -7.91 -6.94 -1.72
N GLU A 93 -8.22 -6.02 -2.63
CA GLU A 93 -7.26 -5.50 -3.62
C GLU A 93 -6.21 -4.56 -3.00
N LEU A 94 -6.38 -4.15 -1.74
CA LEU A 94 -5.32 -3.46 -0.98
C LEU A 94 -4.37 -4.51 -0.38
N GLU A 95 -3.48 -5.07 -1.20
CA GLU A 95 -2.53 -6.11 -0.80
C GLU A 95 -1.50 -5.59 0.22
N SER A 96 -1.10 -4.31 0.10
CA SER A 96 -0.28 -3.59 1.08
C SER A 96 -0.93 -3.57 2.46
N ALA A 97 -2.26 -3.52 2.55
CA ALA A 97 -2.96 -3.57 3.83
C ALA A 97 -2.78 -4.93 4.51
N ALA A 98 -2.90 -6.04 3.76
CA ALA A 98 -2.62 -7.37 4.31
C ALA A 98 -1.16 -7.50 4.76
N LEU A 99 -0.23 -7.07 3.90
CA LEU A 99 1.20 -7.08 4.21
C LEU A 99 1.53 -6.30 5.49
N LEU A 100 1.01 -5.08 5.61
CA LEU A 100 1.23 -4.21 6.77
C LEU A 100 0.57 -4.78 8.03
N THR A 101 -0.60 -5.42 7.90
CA THR A 101 -1.25 -6.12 9.02
C THR A 101 -0.33 -7.18 9.62
N PHE A 102 0.18 -8.10 8.80
CA PHE A 102 1.04 -9.18 9.28
C PHE A 102 2.40 -8.66 9.75
N THR A 103 2.93 -7.61 9.12
CA THR A 103 4.19 -6.97 9.55
C THR A 103 4.05 -6.35 10.95
N CYS A 104 2.96 -5.62 11.19
CA CYS A 104 2.70 -5.00 12.50
C CYS A 104 2.51 -6.05 13.59
N LEU A 105 1.84 -7.18 13.29
CA LEU A 105 1.67 -8.28 14.25
C LEU A 105 3.00 -8.94 14.67
N LYS A 106 4.02 -8.90 13.80
CA LYS A 106 5.36 -9.47 14.08
C LYS A 106 6.29 -8.50 14.81
N SER A 107 6.19 -7.19 14.55
CA SER A 107 7.20 -6.19 14.95
C SER A 107 7.03 -5.57 16.33
N ARG A 108 6.25 -6.18 17.24
CA ARG A 108 5.84 -5.66 18.56
C ARG A 108 6.83 -4.66 19.21
N ASP A 109 6.52 -3.36 19.14
CA ASP A 109 7.25 -2.22 19.71
C ASP A 109 8.73 -2.05 19.28
N GLU A 110 9.07 -2.50 18.08
CA GLU A 110 10.43 -2.42 17.54
C GLU A 110 10.73 -1.09 16.83
N ASP A 111 12.03 -0.80 16.66
CA ASP A 111 12.50 0.32 15.87
C ASP A 111 12.22 0.17 14.36
N GLY A 112 12.43 1.26 13.61
CA GLY A 112 12.18 1.29 12.18
C GLY A 112 12.98 0.27 11.38
N GLU A 113 14.21 -0.08 11.77
CA GLU A 113 15.04 -1.03 11.01
C GLU A 113 14.55 -2.47 11.21
N ALA A 114 14.22 -2.83 12.44
CA ALA A 114 13.61 -4.12 12.77
C ALA A 114 12.24 -4.29 12.08
N PHE A 115 11.43 -3.23 12.03
CA PHE A 115 10.18 -3.21 11.25
C PHE A 115 10.44 -3.48 9.75
N LEU A 116 11.43 -2.84 9.12
CA LEU A 116 11.77 -3.06 7.72
C LEU A 116 12.18 -4.51 7.44
N ARG A 117 12.97 -5.11 8.33
CA ARG A 117 13.33 -6.52 8.23
C ARG A 117 12.11 -7.43 8.29
N HIS A 118 11.16 -7.16 9.19
CA HIS A 118 9.90 -7.91 9.27
C HIS A 118 9.02 -7.68 8.04
N LEU A 119 9.03 -6.48 7.47
CA LEU A 119 8.28 -6.15 6.25
C LEU A 119 8.81 -6.93 5.05
N SER A 120 10.13 -6.94 4.80
CA SER A 120 10.76 -7.73 3.73
C SER A 120 10.52 -9.24 3.91
N THR A 121 10.71 -9.74 5.14
CA THR A 121 10.45 -11.16 5.46
C THR A 121 9.00 -11.53 5.17
N THR A 122 8.05 -10.72 5.63
CA THR A 122 6.61 -10.96 5.43
C THR A 122 6.21 -10.85 3.96
N TRP A 123 6.79 -9.89 3.22
CA TRP A 123 6.57 -9.76 1.78
C TRP A 123 7.02 -11.02 1.03
N THR A 124 8.17 -11.58 1.39
CA THR A 124 8.66 -12.84 0.84
C THR A 124 7.77 -14.03 1.22
N GLU A 125 7.35 -14.15 2.48
CA GLU A 125 6.42 -15.20 2.93
C GLU A 125 5.07 -15.16 2.21
N MET A 126 4.57 -13.95 1.91
CA MET A 126 3.36 -13.72 1.13
C MET A 126 3.56 -13.90 -0.38
N ARG A 127 4.73 -14.42 -0.81
CA ARG A 127 5.11 -14.64 -2.21
C ARG A 127 5.13 -13.35 -3.05
N ARG A 128 5.58 -12.26 -2.43
CA ARG A 128 5.82 -10.95 -3.07
C ARG A 128 4.57 -10.42 -3.80
N PRO A 129 3.50 -10.07 -3.06
CA PRO A 129 2.32 -9.44 -3.65
C PRO A 129 2.69 -8.24 -4.52
N ALA A 130 1.88 -7.99 -5.54
CA ALA A 130 2.14 -6.98 -6.57
C ALA A 130 1.66 -5.61 -6.08
N LEU A 131 2.34 -5.10 -5.05
CA LEU A 131 2.04 -3.80 -4.44
C LEU A 131 2.00 -2.70 -5.51
N GLY A 132 1.06 -1.77 -5.37
CA GLY A 132 0.87 -0.64 -6.29
C GLY A 132 0.38 -1.01 -7.69
N ALA A 133 0.26 -2.31 -8.04
CA ALA A 133 -0.20 -2.72 -9.37
C ALA A 133 -1.68 -2.36 -9.60
N ARG A 134 -2.44 -2.21 -8.51
CA ARG A 134 -3.83 -1.77 -8.54
C ARG A 134 -3.90 -0.28 -8.30
N GLU A 135 -4.62 0.38 -9.18
CA GLU A 135 -4.74 1.83 -9.14
C GLU A 135 -5.40 2.36 -7.85
N ALA A 136 -6.34 1.60 -7.30
CA ALA A 136 -7.01 1.94 -6.05
C ALA A 136 -6.02 1.95 -4.87
N GLU A 137 -5.08 1.01 -4.85
CA GLU A 137 -3.99 0.97 -3.87
C GLU A 137 -3.00 2.12 -4.09
N GLN A 138 -2.62 2.36 -5.35
CA GLN A 138 -1.73 3.48 -5.69
C GLN A 138 -2.32 4.82 -5.24
N LEU A 139 -3.62 5.05 -5.43
CA LEU A 139 -4.30 6.28 -4.98
C LEU A 139 -4.19 6.49 -3.47
N VAL A 140 -4.33 5.43 -2.67
CA VAL A 140 -4.19 5.51 -1.21
C VAL A 140 -2.74 5.77 -0.84
N LEU A 141 -1.78 5.06 -1.44
CA LEU A 141 -0.36 5.27 -1.19
C LEU A 141 0.09 6.68 -1.57
N ASP A 142 -0.38 7.22 -2.70
CA ASP A 142 -0.07 8.58 -3.15
C ASP A 142 -0.71 9.66 -2.28
N SER A 143 -1.74 9.31 -1.49
CA SER A 143 -2.30 10.24 -0.50
C SER A 143 -1.44 10.37 0.77
N LEU A 144 -0.51 9.45 0.96
CA LEU A 144 0.44 9.41 2.08
C LEU A 144 1.82 9.96 1.69
N ALA A 145 2.03 10.30 0.42
CA ALA A 145 3.23 11.02 -0.01
C ALA A 145 3.28 12.38 0.69
N GLU A 146 4.41 12.66 1.32
CA GLU A 146 4.72 13.97 1.90
C GLU A 146 5.72 14.68 0.99
N ASP A 147 5.73 16.01 1.01
CA ASP A 147 6.65 16.80 0.20
C ASP A 147 8.10 16.54 0.64
N GLY A 148 8.93 15.99 -0.26
CA GLY A 148 10.39 15.90 -0.11
C GLY A 148 10.95 14.55 0.37
N ASP A 149 12.17 14.26 -0.10
CA ASP A 149 13.10 13.17 0.28
C ASP A 149 12.75 11.72 -0.10
N GLU A 150 11.64 11.46 -0.79
CA GLU A 150 11.41 10.13 -1.35
C GLU A 150 12.46 9.81 -2.43
N SER A 151 13.33 8.84 -2.15
CA SER A 151 14.37 8.44 -3.08
C SER A 151 13.78 7.74 -4.31
N ALA A 152 14.15 8.22 -5.50
CA ALA A 152 13.78 7.61 -6.79
C ALA A 152 14.30 6.18 -6.96
N ARG A 153 15.19 5.72 -6.06
CA ARG A 153 15.75 4.37 -6.07
C ARG A 153 14.90 3.37 -5.27
N LEU A 154 13.85 3.80 -4.60
CA LEU A 154 13.03 2.88 -3.81
C LEU A 154 12.22 1.94 -4.72
N SER A 155 12.20 0.65 -4.37
CA SER A 155 11.23 -0.30 -4.93
C SER A 155 9.82 0.04 -4.44
N MET A 156 8.79 -0.60 -4.98
CA MET A 156 7.43 -0.40 -4.46
C MET A 156 7.28 -0.81 -2.98
N LEU A 157 8.01 -1.83 -2.54
CA LEU A 157 8.07 -2.18 -1.11
C LEU A 157 8.73 -1.05 -0.30
N GLY A 158 9.81 -0.46 -0.84
CA GLY A 158 10.47 0.73 -0.29
C GLY A 158 9.54 1.92 -0.18
N LEU A 159 8.73 2.18 -1.20
CA LEU A 159 7.75 3.26 -1.22
C LEU A 159 6.65 3.07 -0.17
N VAL A 160 6.12 1.85 -0.04
CA VAL A 160 5.15 1.53 1.02
C VAL A 160 5.78 1.77 2.39
N ALA A 161 6.99 1.27 2.62
CA ALA A 161 7.69 1.44 3.87
C ALA A 161 8.01 2.92 4.18
N TRP A 162 8.38 3.70 3.17
CA TRP A 162 8.68 5.12 3.29
C TRP A 162 7.45 5.94 3.70
N ARG A 163 6.30 5.65 3.08
CA ARG A 163 5.07 6.43 3.24
C ARG A 163 4.30 6.05 4.51
N VAL A 164 4.38 4.79 4.92
CA VAL A 164 3.54 4.21 5.97
C VAL A 164 4.33 3.81 7.23
N GLY A 165 5.63 3.59 7.11
CA GLY A 165 6.45 3.00 8.17
C GLY A 165 6.47 3.79 9.48
N PRO A 166 6.86 3.12 10.58
CA PRO A 166 6.97 3.73 11.91
C PRO A 166 8.12 4.75 11.97
N PRO A 167 8.26 5.50 13.08
CA PRO A 167 9.43 6.34 13.32
C PRO A 167 10.75 5.59 13.11
N GLY A 168 11.73 6.25 12.51
CA GLY A 168 13.03 5.67 12.16
C GLY A 168 13.07 4.86 10.86
N ALA A 169 11.92 4.42 10.32
CA ALA A 169 11.90 3.65 9.07
C ALA A 169 12.43 4.45 7.87
N ARG A 170 12.06 5.74 7.77
CA ARG A 170 12.57 6.62 6.70
C ARG A 170 14.08 6.84 6.78
N GLU A 171 14.61 7.09 7.98
CA GLU A 171 16.05 7.24 8.19
C GLU A 171 16.81 5.96 7.80
N ALA A 172 16.29 4.80 8.21
CA ALA A 172 16.86 3.51 7.81
C ALA A 172 16.80 3.31 6.28
N LEU A 173 15.69 3.63 5.62
CA LEU A 173 15.56 3.55 4.16
C LEU A 173 16.51 4.51 3.44
N SER A 174 16.71 5.73 3.95
CA SER A 174 17.68 6.68 3.39
C SER A 174 19.10 6.12 3.43
N ARG A 175 19.50 5.52 4.57
CA ARG A 175 20.81 4.84 4.69
C ARG A 175 20.93 3.65 3.73
N ILE A 176 19.88 2.85 3.58
CA ILE A 176 19.85 1.72 2.63
C ILE A 176 19.99 2.25 1.18
N ALA A 177 19.27 3.31 0.82
CA ALA A 177 19.30 3.90 -0.52
C ALA A 177 20.64 4.60 -0.85
N ALA A 178 21.34 5.10 0.16
CA ALA A 178 22.69 5.64 0.06
C ALA A 178 23.76 4.53 -0.08
N GLY A 179 23.45 3.29 0.30
CA GLY A 179 24.39 2.18 0.34
C GLY A 179 25.22 2.11 1.64
N ASP A 180 24.82 2.85 2.67
CA ASP A 180 25.52 2.94 3.96
C ASP A 180 25.14 1.78 4.92
N ALA A 181 24.05 1.08 4.64
CA ALA A 181 23.63 -0.07 5.43
C ALA A 181 24.54 -1.27 5.17
N VAL A 182 24.99 -1.94 6.24
CA VAL A 182 25.68 -3.24 6.14
C VAL A 182 24.75 -4.17 5.36
N ALA A 183 25.21 -4.64 4.20
CA ALA A 183 24.43 -5.33 3.17
C ALA A 183 23.77 -6.63 3.64
N ALA A 184 22.71 -6.51 4.44
CA ALA A 184 21.85 -7.62 4.75
C ALA A 184 20.94 -7.88 3.54
N HIS A 185 20.77 -9.16 3.19
CA HIS A 185 20.02 -9.58 2.00
C HIS A 185 18.61 -8.96 1.92
N TRP A 186 17.95 -8.76 3.06
CA TRP A 186 16.61 -8.16 3.15
C TRP A 186 16.55 -6.70 2.69
N ALA A 187 17.65 -5.94 2.81
CA ALA A 187 17.68 -4.52 2.46
C ALA A 187 17.57 -4.29 0.94
N ALA A 188 18.00 -5.28 0.14
CA ALA A 188 17.92 -5.21 -1.32
C ALA A 188 16.47 -5.17 -1.84
N ASP A 189 15.50 -5.73 -1.10
CA ASP A 189 14.09 -5.73 -1.49
C ASP A 189 13.49 -4.30 -1.53
N PHE A 190 14.13 -3.34 -0.85
CA PHE A 190 13.66 -1.96 -0.76
C PHE A 190 14.19 -1.05 -1.88
N ILE A 191 15.13 -1.52 -2.70
CA ILE A 191 15.77 -0.75 -3.77
C ILE A 191 15.37 -1.32 -5.13
N ALA A 192 14.98 -0.44 -6.05
CA ALA A 192 14.72 -0.78 -7.44
C ALA A 192 16.02 -1.18 -8.13
N THR A 193 16.06 -2.39 -8.69
CA THR A 193 17.18 -2.92 -9.49
C THR A 193 17.10 -2.41 -10.92
#